data_AF-A0AAE0ZZ91-F1
#
_entry.id   AF-A0AAE0ZZ91-F1
#
_cell.length_a   1.000
_cell.length_b   1.000
_cell.length_c   1.000
_cell.angle_alpha   90.00
_cell.angle_beta   90.00
_cell.angle_gamma   90.00
#
_symmetry.space_group_name_H-M   'P 1'
#
loop_
_entity.id
_entity.type
_entity.pdbx_description
1 polymer ?
#
loop_
_entity_poly.entity_id
_entity_poly.type
_entity_poly.pdbx_seq_one_letter_code
_entity_poly.pdbx_strand_id
1 'polypeptide(L)'
;MENLDSYVDGCEHFRLIWYPHTESVVCYTVNRTNQIPNAKPSLFWEVLVGYHLFQFILWISTFIPTLVPLINRLHFTVFGNIEAEKVDRSDLIFNLVCLFKQYVMEWAIPREKTGVVLFELKEWLERTRFPAHLPVEVRFVKGDNNYLSPCYQQDSCYINIIMYRPFNKLVSHETYWTAYQNIMAKHGGRPHWAKDHKYSGAEFQSLYPKWKEFCQARETLDPNGMFLNSNLERVFGMKPSNSYIA
;
A
#
# COMPACT_ATOMS: atom_id res chain seq x y z
N MET A 1 3.65 18.90 -0.66
CA MET A 1 2.93 18.58 0.60
C MET A 1 2.18 19.77 1.18
N GLU A 2 2.62 21.01 0.97
CA GLU A 2 2.02 22.23 1.56
C GLU A 2 0.52 22.42 1.28
N ASN A 3 0.02 21.98 0.11
CA ASN A 3 -1.39 22.09 -0.28
C ASN A 3 -2.17 20.78 -0.15
N LEU A 4 -1.65 19.78 0.57
CA LEU A 4 -2.25 18.44 0.60
C LEU A 4 -3.71 18.47 1.05
N ASP A 5 -4.03 19.21 2.11
CA ASP A 5 -5.39 19.26 2.65
C ASP A 5 -6.37 19.86 1.65
N SER A 6 -5.96 20.90 0.91
CA SER A 6 -6.80 21.50 -0.14
C SER A 6 -7.13 20.50 -1.25
N TYR A 7 -6.22 19.60 -1.60
CA TYR A 7 -6.48 18.56 -2.61
C TYR A 7 -7.38 17.45 -2.06
N VAL A 8 -7.10 16.99 -0.84
CA VAL A 8 -7.86 15.93 -0.18
C VAL A 8 -9.30 16.36 0.06
N ASP A 9 -9.51 17.56 0.58
CA ASP A 9 -10.85 18.06 0.94
C ASP A 9 -11.58 18.70 -0.27
N GLY A 10 -10.86 18.96 -1.37
CA GLY A 10 -11.41 19.53 -2.60
C GLY A 10 -12.05 18.53 -3.57
N CYS A 11 -12.03 17.23 -3.25
CA CYS A 11 -12.65 16.18 -4.06
C CYS A 11 -13.23 15.06 -3.18
N GLU A 12 -14.12 14.24 -3.74
CA GLU A 12 -14.74 13.12 -3.01
C GLU A 12 -13.74 12.01 -2.67
N HIS A 13 -12.81 11.74 -3.60
CA HIS A 13 -11.78 10.73 -3.45
C HIS A 13 -10.44 11.24 -3.98
N PHE A 14 -9.45 11.28 -3.11
CA PHE A 14 -8.09 11.66 -3.43
C PHE A 14 -7.11 10.50 -3.20
N ARG A 15 -6.21 10.30 -4.16
CA ARG A 15 -4.99 9.50 -3.94
C ARG A 15 -3.82 10.20 -4.62
N LEU A 16 -2.62 9.98 -4.08
CA LEU A 16 -1.39 10.35 -4.77
C LEU A 16 -0.48 9.15 -4.90
N ILE A 17 0.35 9.18 -5.95
CA ILE A 17 1.35 8.17 -6.22
C ILE A 17 2.68 8.90 -6.32
N TRP A 18 3.57 8.66 -5.37
CA TRP A 18 4.91 9.23 -5.39
C TRP A 18 5.88 8.26 -6.04
N TYR A 19 6.72 8.76 -6.95
CA TYR A 19 7.74 7.98 -7.65
C TYR A 19 9.08 8.07 -6.92
N PRO A 20 9.57 6.98 -6.29
CA PRO A 20 10.89 6.96 -5.67
C PRO A 20 12.00 7.37 -6.64
N HIS A 21 13.05 7.98 -6.10
CA HIS A 21 14.20 8.52 -6.85
C HIS A 21 13.86 9.72 -7.76
N THR A 22 12.68 10.30 -7.56
CA THR A 22 12.22 11.52 -8.25
C THR A 22 11.53 12.44 -7.25
N GLU A 23 11.40 13.71 -7.63
CA GLU A 23 10.53 14.68 -6.93
C GLU A 23 9.08 14.63 -7.43
N SER A 24 8.74 13.63 -8.24
CA SER A 24 7.51 13.60 -9.00
C SER A 24 6.41 12.80 -8.31
N VAL A 25 5.20 13.35 -8.37
CA VAL A 25 3.98 12.73 -7.86
C VAL A 25 2.90 12.78 -8.93
N VAL A 26 2.04 11.77 -8.94
CA VAL A 26 0.80 11.77 -9.73
C VAL A 26 -0.36 11.87 -8.77
N CYS A 27 -1.18 12.90 -8.92
CA CYS A 27 -2.38 13.09 -8.12
C CYS A 27 -3.59 12.58 -8.90
N TYR A 28 -4.47 11.83 -8.25
CA TYR A 28 -5.75 11.42 -8.80
C TYR A 28 -6.87 12.01 -7.95
N THR A 29 -7.78 12.68 -8.62
CA THR A 29 -9.06 13.11 -8.07
C THR A 29 -10.16 12.30 -8.74
N VAL A 30 -11.10 11.79 -7.97
CA VAL A 30 -12.25 11.05 -8.50
C VAL A 30 -13.51 11.61 -7.86
N ASN A 31 -14.43 12.09 -8.69
CA ASN A 31 -15.69 12.69 -8.28
C ASN A 31 -16.84 12.07 -9.08
N ARG A 32 -18.02 11.96 -8.47
CA ARG A 32 -19.25 11.64 -9.21
C ARG A 32 -19.52 12.69 -10.28
N THR A 33 -20.04 12.23 -11.42
CA THR A 33 -20.38 13.09 -12.56
C THR A 33 -21.56 12.52 -13.33
N ASN A 34 -22.27 13.38 -14.07
CA ASN A 34 -23.34 13.02 -14.98
C ASN A 34 -22.87 12.98 -16.45
N GLN A 35 -21.56 13.14 -16.69
CA GLN A 35 -20.99 13.03 -18.03
C GLN A 35 -21.09 11.60 -18.55
N ILE A 36 -21.16 11.45 -19.88
CA ILE A 36 -21.25 10.15 -20.54
C ILE A 36 -19.85 9.50 -20.55
N PRO A 37 -19.75 8.16 -20.34
CA PRO A 37 -18.47 7.46 -20.41
C PRO A 37 -17.71 7.72 -21.71
N ASN A 38 -16.41 8.02 -21.58
CA ASN A 38 -15.54 8.36 -22.71
C ASN A 38 -14.26 7.50 -22.76
N ALA A 39 -14.16 6.50 -21.87
CA ALA A 39 -13.02 5.62 -21.78
C ALA A 39 -12.80 4.81 -23.08
N LYS A 40 -11.57 4.85 -23.60
CA LYS A 40 -11.13 4.01 -24.71
C LYS A 40 -9.89 3.22 -24.28
N PRO A 41 -10.02 1.93 -23.95
CA PRO A 41 -8.87 1.14 -23.57
C PRO A 41 -7.92 0.96 -24.77
N SER A 42 -6.62 0.96 -24.50
CA SER A 42 -5.60 0.70 -25.53
C SER A 42 -4.79 -0.52 -25.15
N LEU A 43 -5.04 -1.66 -25.79
CA LEU A 43 -4.31 -2.91 -25.53
C LEU A 43 -2.79 -2.75 -25.72
N PHE A 44 -2.37 -1.93 -26.69
CA PHE A 44 -0.95 -1.64 -26.90
C PHE A 44 -0.33 -0.97 -25.66
N TRP A 45 -0.93 0.12 -25.19
CA TRP A 45 -0.39 0.87 -24.04
C TRP A 45 -0.58 0.14 -22.72
N GLU A 46 -1.72 -0.51 -22.50
CA GLU A 46 -2.04 -1.17 -21.23
C GLU A 46 -1.34 -2.52 -21.09
N VAL A 47 -1.36 -3.36 -22.13
CA VAL A 47 -0.88 -4.76 -22.04
C VAL A 47 0.54 -4.89 -22.57
N LEU A 48 0.85 -4.39 -23.76
CA LEU A 48 2.19 -4.55 -24.32
C LEU A 48 3.21 -3.68 -23.59
N VAL A 49 2.96 -2.38 -23.50
CA VAL A 49 3.89 -1.43 -22.87
C VAL A 49 3.75 -1.47 -21.35
N GLY A 50 2.55 -1.23 -20.85
CA GLY A 50 2.24 -1.08 -19.43
C GLY A 50 2.43 -2.36 -18.62
N TYR A 51 2.30 -3.54 -19.24
CA TYR A 51 2.51 -4.82 -18.58
C TYR A 51 3.77 -5.56 -19.04
N HIS A 52 3.82 -6.06 -20.28
CA HIS A 52 4.90 -6.97 -20.71
C HIS A 52 6.27 -6.29 -20.79
N LEU A 53 6.37 -5.13 -21.45
CA LEU A 53 7.63 -4.40 -21.58
C LEU A 53 8.11 -3.93 -20.21
N PHE A 54 7.22 -3.38 -19.38
CA PHE A 54 7.59 -2.95 -18.04
C PHE A 54 8.03 -4.12 -17.14
N GLN A 55 7.34 -5.27 -17.19
CA GLN A 55 7.75 -6.48 -16.48
C GLN A 55 9.17 -6.93 -16.90
N PHE A 56 9.49 -6.86 -18.19
CA PHE A 56 10.81 -7.22 -18.70
C PHE A 56 11.91 -6.24 -18.25
N ILE A 57 11.64 -4.94 -18.27
CA ILE A 57 12.57 -3.91 -17.77
C ILE A 57 12.85 -4.10 -16.27
N LEU A 58 11.82 -4.35 -15.47
CA LEU A 58 11.98 -4.62 -14.04
C LEU A 58 12.70 -5.95 -13.78
N TRP A 59 12.55 -6.94 -14.67
CA TRP A 59 13.35 -8.17 -14.58
C TRP A 59 14.84 -7.89 -14.77
N ILE A 60 15.21 -7.08 -15.77
CA ILE A 60 16.60 -6.65 -15.98
C ILE A 60 17.14 -5.92 -14.74
N SER A 61 16.33 -5.05 -14.13
CA SER A 61 16.77 -4.31 -12.93
C SER A 61 17.07 -5.21 -11.73
N THR A 62 16.57 -6.44 -11.70
CA THR A 62 16.94 -7.41 -10.64
C THR A 62 18.40 -7.88 -10.74
N PHE A 63 19.05 -7.73 -11.90
CA PHE A 63 20.47 -8.02 -12.09
C PHE A 63 21.33 -6.77 -12.01
N ILE A 64 20.77 -5.60 -12.33
CA ILE A 64 21.45 -4.31 -12.32
C ILE A 64 20.60 -3.30 -11.53
N PRO A 65 20.60 -3.36 -10.18
CA PRO A 65 19.69 -2.54 -9.37
C PRO A 65 19.90 -1.04 -9.50
N THR A 66 21.09 -0.61 -9.94
CA THR A 66 21.41 0.79 -10.22
C THR A 66 20.59 1.40 -11.37
N LEU A 67 19.89 0.58 -12.17
CA LEU A 67 18.96 1.05 -13.19
C LEU A 67 17.63 1.56 -12.63
N VAL A 68 17.24 1.17 -11.41
CA VAL A 68 15.91 1.47 -10.85
C VAL A 68 15.57 2.96 -10.83
N PRO A 69 16.46 3.87 -10.41
CA PRO A 69 16.18 5.31 -10.50
C PRO A 69 15.86 5.80 -11.91
N LEU A 70 16.60 5.30 -12.92
CA LEU A 70 16.35 5.63 -14.32
C LEU A 70 15.00 5.08 -14.79
N ILE A 71 14.69 3.83 -14.42
CA ILE A 71 13.42 3.18 -14.77
C ILE A 71 12.23 3.96 -14.20
N ASN A 72 12.29 4.36 -12.92
CA ASN A 72 11.21 5.15 -12.30
C ASN A 72 11.01 6.49 -13.00
N ARG A 73 12.10 7.20 -13.32
CA ARG A 73 12.02 8.47 -14.04
C ARG A 73 11.41 8.31 -15.43
N LEU A 74 11.84 7.31 -16.20
CA LEU A 74 11.29 7.04 -17.52
C LEU A 74 9.82 6.63 -17.44
N HIS A 75 9.46 5.78 -16.49
CA HIS A 75 8.06 5.39 -16.26
C HIS A 75 7.20 6.61 -15.93
N PHE A 76 7.68 7.51 -15.06
CA PHE A 76 6.97 8.75 -14.78
C PHE A 76 6.81 9.62 -16.03
N THR A 77 7.86 9.80 -16.83
CA THR A 77 7.76 10.58 -18.08
C THR A 77 6.76 10.00 -19.07
N VAL A 78 6.69 8.68 -19.20
CA VAL A 78 5.79 8.00 -20.17
C VAL A 78 4.35 7.94 -19.67
N PHE A 79 4.13 7.63 -18.39
CA PHE A 79 2.80 7.32 -17.86
C PHE A 79 2.27 8.33 -16.83
N GLY A 80 3.15 8.97 -16.06
CA GLY A 80 2.77 9.83 -14.94
C GLY A 80 2.64 11.30 -15.30
N ASN A 81 3.37 11.78 -16.30
CA ASN A 81 3.39 13.19 -16.71
C ASN A 81 2.32 13.55 -17.76
N ILE A 82 1.34 12.67 -17.97
CA ILE A 82 0.23 12.90 -18.90
C ILE A 82 -1.00 13.20 -18.07
N GLU A 83 -1.53 14.42 -18.20
CA GLU A 83 -2.85 14.74 -17.66
C GLU A 83 -3.90 13.94 -18.45
N ALA A 84 -4.70 13.17 -17.73
CA ALA A 84 -5.71 12.31 -18.31
C ALA A 84 -6.99 12.40 -17.50
N GLU A 85 -8.10 12.64 -18.19
CA GLU A 85 -9.45 12.54 -17.64
C GLU A 85 -10.13 11.28 -18.20
N LYS A 86 -10.77 10.50 -17.32
CA LYS A 86 -11.55 9.32 -17.69
C LYS A 86 -12.90 9.39 -16.99
N VAL A 87 -13.98 9.36 -17.77
CA VAL A 87 -15.34 9.21 -17.28
C VAL A 87 -15.83 7.80 -17.59
N ASP A 88 -16.33 7.11 -16.56
CA ASP A 88 -16.87 5.75 -16.68
C ASP A 88 -17.75 5.41 -15.47
N ARG A 89 -18.36 4.22 -15.48
CA ARG A 89 -19.08 3.65 -14.34
C ARG A 89 -18.13 3.48 -13.15
N SER A 90 -18.62 3.66 -11.92
CA SER A 90 -17.78 3.71 -10.71
C SER A 90 -16.90 2.46 -10.52
N ASP A 91 -17.42 1.25 -10.74
CA ASP A 91 -16.64 0.02 -10.66
C ASP A 91 -15.52 -0.05 -11.72
N LEU A 92 -15.70 0.53 -12.91
CA LEU A 92 -14.67 0.60 -13.95
C LEU A 92 -13.62 1.70 -13.71
N ILE A 93 -13.91 2.65 -12.81
CA ILE A 93 -12.98 3.66 -12.33
C ILE A 93 -12.18 3.15 -11.13
N PHE A 94 -12.83 2.47 -10.17
CA PHE A 94 -12.18 2.03 -8.94
C PHE A 94 -11.45 0.69 -9.06
N ASN A 95 -11.84 -0.19 -9.98
CA ASN A 95 -11.14 -1.46 -10.16
C ASN A 95 -9.84 -1.26 -10.94
N LEU A 96 -8.73 -1.70 -10.34
CA LEU A 96 -7.41 -1.71 -10.96
C LEU A 96 -7.07 -3.14 -11.37
N VAL A 97 -6.69 -3.33 -12.64
CA VAL A 97 -6.20 -4.61 -13.13
C VAL A 97 -4.73 -4.77 -12.70
N CYS A 98 -4.51 -5.45 -11.58
CA CYS A 98 -3.17 -5.74 -11.08
C CYS A 98 -2.60 -6.99 -11.75
N LEU A 99 -2.05 -6.85 -12.96
CA LEU A 99 -1.41 -7.96 -13.69
C LEU A 99 -0.08 -8.42 -13.05
N PHE A 100 0.43 -7.63 -12.12
CA PHE A 100 1.74 -7.75 -11.52
C PHE A 100 1.72 -8.52 -10.21
N LYS A 101 2.59 -9.53 -10.07
CA LYS A 101 2.88 -10.10 -8.76
C LYS A 101 3.85 -9.20 -8.02
N GLN A 102 3.57 -8.97 -6.74
CA GLN A 102 4.26 -7.98 -5.94
C GLN A 102 4.27 -8.36 -4.46
N TYR A 103 5.35 -7.99 -3.77
CA TYR A 103 5.34 -7.84 -2.32
C TYR A 103 4.77 -6.48 -1.99
N VAL A 104 3.90 -6.43 -0.98
CA VAL A 104 3.16 -5.23 -0.60
C VAL A 104 3.11 -5.12 0.91
N MET A 105 3.49 -3.96 1.43
CA MET A 105 3.33 -3.58 2.82
C MET A 105 2.67 -2.20 2.86
N GLU A 106 1.61 -2.08 3.64
CA GLU A 106 0.82 -0.86 3.75
C GLU A 106 0.43 -0.64 5.20
N TRP A 107 0.51 0.60 5.64
CA TRP A 107 0.19 1.00 7.00
C TRP A 107 -0.64 2.28 6.96
N ALA A 108 -1.57 2.40 7.90
CA ALA A 108 -2.34 3.61 8.14
C ALA A 108 -1.68 4.42 9.27
N ILE A 109 -1.44 5.71 9.04
CA ILE A 109 -0.96 6.67 10.04
C ILE A 109 -2.02 7.77 10.23
N PRO A 110 -1.96 8.55 11.32
CA PRO A 110 -2.77 9.77 11.43
C PRO A 110 -2.55 10.68 10.20
N ARG A 111 -3.63 11.22 9.63
CA ARG A 111 -3.60 12.01 8.37
C ARG A 111 -2.58 13.15 8.43
N GLU A 112 -2.45 13.84 9.55
CA GLU A 112 -1.54 14.96 9.74
C GLU A 112 -0.05 14.56 9.68
N LYS A 113 0.27 13.26 9.78
CA LYS A 113 1.63 12.73 9.71
C LYS A 113 2.07 12.37 8.29
N THR A 114 1.22 12.47 7.28
CA THR A 114 1.55 12.08 5.89
C THR A 114 2.81 12.79 5.37
N GLY A 115 2.90 14.11 5.56
CA GLY A 115 4.05 14.92 5.13
C GLY A 115 5.38 14.41 5.67
N VAL A 116 5.47 14.29 7.00
CA VAL A 116 6.70 13.90 7.68
C VAL A 116 7.10 12.47 7.35
N VAL A 117 6.14 11.54 7.25
CA VAL A 117 6.42 10.13 6.94
C VAL A 117 6.95 9.95 5.52
N LEU A 118 6.35 10.63 4.52
CA LEU A 118 6.85 10.57 3.14
C LEU A 118 8.24 11.19 3.00
N PHE A 119 8.53 12.28 3.73
CA PHE A 119 9.87 12.87 3.77
C PHE A 119 10.89 11.93 4.41
N GLU A 120 10.60 11.33 5.58
CA GLU A 120 11.51 10.38 6.22
C GLU A 120 11.78 9.15 5.33
N LEU A 121 10.77 8.67 4.60
CA LEU A 121 10.91 7.57 3.64
C LEU A 121 11.80 7.97 2.45
N LYS A 122 11.62 9.18 1.92
CA LYS A 122 12.46 9.76 0.85
C LYS A 122 13.91 9.90 1.28
N GLU A 123 14.17 10.51 2.42
CA GLU A 123 15.52 10.67 2.96
C GLU A 123 16.20 9.30 3.18
N TRP A 124 15.45 8.32 3.67
CA TRP A 124 15.97 6.96 3.84
C TRP A 124 16.36 6.34 2.49
N LEU A 125 15.51 6.44 1.48
CA LEU A 125 15.78 5.91 0.14
C LEU A 125 16.99 6.59 -0.52
N GLU A 126 17.10 7.90 -0.41
CA GLU A 126 18.23 8.67 -0.98
C GLU A 126 19.55 8.34 -0.31
N ARG A 127 19.56 8.30 1.03
CA ARG A 127 20.76 7.99 1.82
C ARG A 127 21.25 6.56 1.59
N THR A 128 20.33 5.60 1.48
CA THR A 128 20.68 4.18 1.32
C THR A 128 20.85 3.76 -0.13
N ARG A 129 20.37 4.57 -1.07
CA ARG A 129 20.27 4.24 -2.50
C ARG A 129 19.53 2.93 -2.74
N PHE A 130 18.56 2.60 -1.87
CA PHE A 130 17.82 1.35 -1.98
C PHE A 130 16.98 1.33 -3.27
N PRO A 131 17.02 0.26 -4.07
CA PRO A 131 16.35 0.19 -5.37
C PRO A 131 14.84 -0.07 -5.24
N ALA A 132 14.07 0.92 -4.77
CA ALA A 132 12.61 0.87 -4.72
C ALA A 132 12.02 0.91 -6.14
N HIS A 133 11.57 -0.26 -6.63
CA HIS A 133 11.16 -0.51 -8.02
C HIS A 133 9.86 0.16 -8.44
N LEU A 134 8.95 0.38 -7.49
CA LEU A 134 7.60 0.81 -7.78
C LEU A 134 7.21 2.04 -6.96
N PRO A 135 6.23 2.81 -7.47
CA PRO A 135 5.74 3.97 -6.77
C PRO A 135 5.16 3.65 -5.39
N VAL A 136 5.21 4.65 -4.51
CA VAL A 136 4.55 4.65 -3.20
C VAL A 136 3.13 5.18 -3.38
N GLU A 137 2.13 4.39 -3.04
CA GLU A 137 0.73 4.79 -3.16
C GLU A 137 0.22 5.36 -1.84
N VAL A 138 -0.53 6.46 -1.90
CA VAL A 138 -0.98 7.18 -0.72
C VAL A 138 -2.46 7.49 -0.85
N ARG A 139 -3.24 7.10 0.15
CA ARG A 139 -4.71 7.17 0.15
C ARG A 139 -5.22 7.66 1.50
N PHE A 140 -6.34 8.36 1.49
CA PHE A 140 -6.93 8.98 2.68
C PHE A 140 -8.26 8.33 3.02
N VAL A 141 -8.48 8.04 4.30
CA VAL A 141 -9.68 7.36 4.79
C VAL A 141 -10.13 8.04 6.08
N LYS A 142 -11.44 8.26 6.19
CA LYS A 142 -12.05 8.85 7.39
C LYS A 142 -11.99 7.88 8.57
N GLY A 143 -11.95 8.45 9.77
CA GLY A 143 -12.03 7.67 11.00
C GLY A 143 -13.33 6.87 11.11
N ASP A 144 -13.26 5.73 11.78
CA ASP A 144 -14.41 4.86 12.04
C ASP A 144 -14.45 4.37 13.51
N ASN A 145 -15.45 3.54 13.85
CA ASN A 145 -15.60 2.94 15.18
C ASN A 145 -15.42 1.41 15.17
N ASN A 146 -14.79 0.85 14.13
CA ASN A 146 -14.61 -0.59 13.98
C ASN A 146 -13.38 -1.07 14.78
N TYR A 147 -13.56 -2.05 15.66
CA TYR A 147 -12.57 -2.40 16.70
C TYR A 147 -11.15 -2.67 16.21
N LEU A 148 -11.00 -3.31 15.05
CA LEU A 148 -9.71 -3.61 14.43
C LEU A 148 -9.40 -2.75 13.20
N SER A 149 -10.16 -1.69 12.94
CA SER A 149 -9.82 -0.81 11.82
C SER A 149 -8.55 -0.03 12.10
N PRO A 150 -7.57 -0.01 11.17
CA PRO A 150 -6.43 0.91 11.27
C PRO A 150 -6.87 2.39 11.39
N CYS A 151 -8.11 2.72 10.98
CA CYS A 151 -8.71 4.06 11.09
C CYS A 151 -9.56 4.28 12.35
N TYR A 152 -9.51 3.37 13.33
CA TYR A 152 -10.32 3.50 14.54
C TYR A 152 -10.08 4.87 15.23
N GLN A 153 -11.16 5.65 15.31
CA GLN A 153 -11.30 6.98 15.88
C GLN A 153 -10.33 8.06 15.38
N GLN A 154 -9.76 7.89 14.17
CA GLN A 154 -8.89 8.90 13.57
C GLN A 154 -8.95 8.90 12.04
N ASP A 155 -9.02 10.09 11.44
CA ASP A 155 -8.75 10.25 10.02
C ASP A 155 -7.31 9.80 9.73
N SER A 156 -7.16 8.94 8.74
CA SER A 156 -5.90 8.25 8.48
C SER A 156 -5.45 8.38 7.04
N CYS A 157 -4.14 8.28 6.87
CA CYS A 157 -3.49 8.13 5.58
C CYS A 157 -2.88 6.73 5.49
N TYR A 158 -3.29 5.95 4.49
CA TYR A 158 -2.62 4.72 4.11
C TYR A 158 -1.46 5.07 3.17
N ILE A 159 -0.27 4.54 3.48
CA ILE A 159 0.92 4.65 2.63
C ILE A 159 1.33 3.23 2.27
N ASN A 160 1.46 2.92 0.99
CA ASN A 160 1.73 1.59 0.48
C ASN A 160 3.09 1.55 -0.22
N ILE A 161 3.95 0.63 0.18
CA ILE A 161 5.21 0.35 -0.53
C ILE A 161 5.13 -0.99 -1.23
N ILE A 162 5.76 -1.05 -2.40
CA ILE A 162 5.65 -2.20 -3.30
C ILE A 162 7.04 -2.60 -3.79
N MET A 163 7.31 -3.90 -3.80
CA MET A 163 8.47 -4.49 -4.47
C MET A 163 7.99 -5.53 -5.48
N TYR A 164 8.33 -5.32 -6.75
CA TYR A 164 7.84 -6.14 -7.84
C TYR A 164 8.50 -7.53 -7.91
N ARG A 165 7.76 -8.54 -8.38
CA ARG A 165 8.23 -9.92 -8.59
C ARG A 165 8.16 -10.29 -10.08
N PRO A 166 9.07 -9.75 -10.91
CA PRO A 166 9.07 -10.00 -12.36
C PRO A 166 9.20 -11.48 -12.65
N PHE A 167 8.29 -12.03 -13.46
CA PHE A 167 8.26 -13.46 -13.79
C PHE A 167 8.37 -14.37 -12.55
N ASN A 168 7.70 -13.99 -11.46
CA ASN A 168 7.72 -14.67 -10.14
C ASN A 168 9.07 -14.67 -9.40
N LYS A 169 10.12 -14.03 -9.93
CA LYS A 169 11.43 -13.96 -9.29
C LYS A 169 11.31 -13.36 -7.89
N LEU A 170 11.97 -14.00 -6.93
CA LEU A 170 12.08 -13.48 -5.57
C LEU A 170 13.05 -12.29 -5.59
N VAL A 171 12.64 -11.19 -4.99
CA VAL A 171 13.43 -9.96 -4.88
C VAL A 171 13.58 -9.63 -3.40
N SER A 172 14.81 -9.38 -2.97
CA SER A 172 15.09 -8.99 -1.59
C SER A 172 14.43 -7.65 -1.28
N HIS A 173 13.66 -7.59 -0.20
CA HIS A 173 12.89 -6.41 0.21
C HIS A 173 12.95 -6.14 1.72
N GLU A 174 13.55 -7.05 2.50
CA GLU A 174 13.54 -7.04 3.96
C GLU A 174 14.13 -5.76 4.58
N THR A 175 15.21 -5.25 4.01
CA THR A 175 15.82 -3.98 4.44
C THR A 175 14.85 -2.81 4.28
N TYR A 176 14.10 -2.78 3.17
CA TYR A 176 13.11 -1.75 2.90
C TYR A 176 11.87 -1.89 3.80
N TRP A 177 11.38 -3.12 3.97
CA TRP A 177 10.28 -3.45 4.87
C TRP A 177 10.57 -3.03 6.31
N THR A 178 11.76 -3.37 6.80
CA THR A 178 12.17 -3.05 8.18
C THR A 178 12.26 -1.54 8.38
N ALA A 179 12.89 -0.82 7.45
CA ALA A 179 13.01 0.63 7.53
C ALA A 179 11.65 1.32 7.46
N TYR A 180 10.82 0.93 6.49
CA TYR A 180 9.47 1.45 6.33
C TYR A 180 8.62 1.17 7.57
N GLN A 181 8.60 -0.06 8.08
CA GLN A 181 7.88 -0.41 9.31
C GLN A 181 8.30 0.47 10.49
N ASN A 182 9.60 0.70 10.67
CA ASN A 182 10.11 1.54 11.75
C ASN A 182 9.65 3.00 11.61
N ILE A 183 9.66 3.55 10.39
CA ILE A 183 9.16 4.89 10.10
C ILE A 183 7.66 4.96 10.42
N MET A 184 6.86 4.02 9.92
CA MET A 184 5.41 4.02 10.18
C MET A 184 5.10 3.90 11.67
N ALA A 185 5.76 2.97 12.38
CA ALA A 185 5.57 2.75 13.81
C ALA A 185 5.91 3.98 14.66
N LYS A 186 7.01 4.68 14.32
CA LYS A 186 7.42 5.94 14.98
C LYS A 186 6.33 7.00 14.96
N HIS A 187 5.46 6.99 13.94
CA HIS A 187 4.39 7.98 13.73
C HIS A 187 3.00 7.44 14.08
N GLY A 188 2.92 6.42 14.94
CA GLY A 188 1.64 5.86 15.40
C GLY A 188 0.92 5.04 14.33
N GLY A 189 1.67 4.49 13.38
CA GLY A 189 1.13 3.70 12.29
C GLY A 189 0.52 2.38 12.77
N ARG A 190 -0.53 1.95 12.09
CA ARG A 190 -1.19 0.64 12.25
C ARG A 190 -1.08 -0.15 10.95
N PRO A 191 -0.62 -1.41 10.97
CA PRO A 191 -0.46 -2.21 9.76
C PRO A 191 -1.82 -2.52 9.11
N HIS A 192 -1.86 -2.53 7.78
CA HIS A 192 -3.03 -2.96 7.03
C HIS A 192 -3.15 -4.48 7.08
N TRP A 193 -4.26 -5.01 7.62
CA TRP A 193 -4.49 -6.45 7.82
C TRP A 193 -4.29 -7.35 6.59
N ALA A 194 -4.68 -6.88 5.40
CA ALA A 194 -4.52 -7.62 4.15
C ALA A 194 -3.10 -7.59 3.54
N LYS A 195 -2.14 -6.87 4.14
CA LYS A 195 -0.77 -6.70 3.63
C LYS A 195 0.25 -7.31 4.58
N ASP A 196 1.50 -7.36 4.13
CA ASP A 196 2.56 -7.96 4.95
C ASP A 196 2.87 -7.12 6.20
N HIS A 197 3.12 -7.80 7.32
CA HIS A 197 3.52 -7.21 8.59
C HIS A 197 4.13 -8.26 9.52
N LYS A 198 5.05 -7.85 10.40
CA LYS A 198 5.71 -8.75 11.35
C LYS A 198 5.19 -8.64 12.79
N TYR A 199 4.27 -7.71 13.05
CA TYR A 199 3.72 -7.44 14.37
C TYR A 199 3.00 -8.66 14.95
N SER A 200 3.32 -9.02 16.19
CA SER A 200 2.66 -10.08 16.97
C SER A 200 1.48 -9.52 17.77
N GLY A 201 0.80 -10.38 18.52
CA GLY A 201 -0.31 -9.96 19.38
C GLY A 201 0.03 -8.88 20.39
N ALA A 202 1.26 -8.84 20.90
CA ALA A 202 1.67 -7.82 21.86
C ALA A 202 1.70 -6.42 21.21
N GLU A 203 2.22 -6.30 19.98
CA GLU A 203 2.21 -5.04 19.25
C GLU A 203 0.78 -4.66 18.81
N PHE A 204 -0.04 -5.63 18.37
CA PHE A 204 -1.43 -5.31 18.04
C PHE A 204 -2.24 -4.86 19.26
N GLN A 205 -2.02 -5.47 20.42
CA GLN A 205 -2.69 -5.08 21.66
C GLN A 205 -2.39 -3.63 22.05
N SER A 206 -1.17 -3.14 21.81
CA SER A 206 -0.83 -1.75 22.10
C SER A 206 -1.40 -0.75 21.08
N LEU A 207 -1.63 -1.18 19.84
CA LEU A 207 -2.15 -0.33 18.77
C LEU A 207 -3.68 -0.16 18.77
N TYR A 208 -4.43 -1.15 19.25
CA TYR A 208 -5.89 -1.21 19.12
C TYR A 208 -6.59 -1.12 20.49
N PRO A 209 -7.25 0.00 20.83
CA PRO A 209 -7.91 0.19 22.13
C PRO A 209 -9.00 -0.84 22.44
N LYS A 210 -9.62 -1.42 21.40
CA LYS A 210 -10.68 -2.43 21.50
C LYS A 210 -10.20 -3.87 21.30
N TRP A 211 -8.89 -4.08 21.43
CA TRP A 211 -8.26 -5.38 21.25
C TRP A 211 -8.88 -6.47 22.14
N LYS A 212 -9.04 -6.17 23.44
CA LYS A 212 -9.56 -7.15 24.41
C LYS A 212 -11.00 -7.53 24.09
N GLU A 213 -11.86 -6.56 23.81
CA GLU A 213 -13.25 -6.79 23.44
C GLU A 213 -13.37 -7.59 22.15
N PHE A 214 -12.52 -7.33 21.15
CA PHE A 214 -12.48 -8.12 19.93
C PHE A 214 -12.06 -9.57 20.20
N CYS A 215 -11.00 -9.79 20.97
CA CYS A 215 -10.52 -11.14 21.31
C CYS A 215 -11.60 -11.94 22.06
N GLN A 216 -12.32 -11.33 23.00
CA GLN A 216 -13.43 -11.96 23.71
C GLN A 216 -14.59 -12.34 22.77
N ALA A 217 -14.96 -11.45 21.85
CA ALA A 217 -16.00 -11.73 20.85
C ALA A 217 -15.58 -12.89 19.93
N ARG A 218 -14.33 -12.88 19.45
CA ARG A 218 -13.75 -13.96 18.63
C ARG A 218 -13.81 -15.30 19.36
N GLU A 219 -13.38 -15.36 20.61
CA GLU A 219 -13.39 -16.60 21.42
C GLU A 219 -14.80 -17.12 21.70
N THR A 220 -15.79 -16.22 21.80
CA THR A 220 -17.19 -16.59 21.96
C THR A 220 -17.78 -17.18 20.67
N LEU A 221 -17.42 -16.61 19.52
CA LEU A 221 -17.97 -16.99 18.21
C LEU A 221 -17.23 -18.19 17.58
N ASP A 222 -15.94 -18.34 17.86
CA ASP A 222 -15.08 -19.41 17.35
C ASP A 222 -14.22 -19.99 18.48
N PRO A 223 -14.82 -20.71 19.45
CA PRO A 223 -14.12 -21.22 20.62
C PRO A 223 -13.02 -22.24 20.28
N ASN A 224 -13.12 -22.89 19.13
CA ASN A 224 -12.14 -23.89 18.67
C ASN A 224 -11.10 -23.30 17.69
N GLY A 225 -11.20 -22.03 17.31
CA GLY A 225 -10.26 -21.38 16.40
C GLY A 225 -10.32 -21.90 14.96
N MET A 226 -11.45 -22.44 14.51
CA MET A 226 -11.63 -23.04 13.19
C MET A 226 -11.33 -22.06 12.04
N PHE A 227 -11.52 -20.76 12.27
CA PHE A 227 -11.31 -19.73 11.24
C PHE A 227 -9.94 -19.03 11.32
N LEU A 228 -9.03 -19.52 12.16
CA LEU A 228 -7.67 -18.99 12.21
C LEU A 228 -6.77 -19.65 11.17
N ASN A 229 -5.84 -18.85 10.65
CA ASN A 229 -4.69 -19.33 9.90
C ASN A 229 -3.41 -18.97 10.66
N SER A 230 -2.25 -19.43 10.20
CA SER A 230 -0.98 -19.20 10.90
C SER A 230 -0.61 -17.73 11.11
N ASN A 231 -1.10 -16.80 10.28
CA ASN A 231 -0.95 -15.37 10.54
C ASN A 231 -1.80 -14.96 11.76
N LEU A 232 -3.08 -15.28 11.74
CA LEU A 232 -4.01 -14.92 12.81
C LEU A 232 -3.70 -15.64 14.13
N GLU A 233 -3.18 -16.87 14.10
CA GLU A 233 -2.69 -17.58 15.29
C GLU A 233 -1.54 -16.83 15.97
N ARG A 234 -0.56 -16.38 15.18
CA ARG A 234 0.57 -15.55 15.65
C ARG A 234 0.11 -14.22 16.24
N VAL A 235 -0.95 -13.63 15.67
CA VAL A 235 -1.48 -12.33 16.08
C VAL A 235 -2.40 -12.44 17.30
N PHE A 236 -3.28 -13.44 17.38
CA PHE A 236 -4.21 -13.59 18.52
C PHE A 236 -3.71 -14.54 19.61
N GLY A 237 -2.52 -15.12 19.44
CA GLY A 237 -1.83 -15.88 20.48
C GLY A 237 -2.38 -17.30 20.70
N MET A 238 -2.98 -17.93 19.69
CA MET A 238 -3.33 -19.35 19.79
C MET A 238 -2.08 -20.20 19.54
N LYS A 239 -1.73 -21.03 20.53
CA LYS A 239 -0.74 -22.10 20.30
C LYS A 239 -1.37 -23.11 19.33
N PRO A 240 -0.60 -23.67 18.37
CA PRO A 240 -1.10 -24.77 17.56
C PRO A 240 -1.60 -25.87 18.50
N SER A 241 -2.86 -26.26 18.35
CA SER A 241 -3.37 -27.44 19.02
C SER A 241 -2.63 -28.63 18.41
N ASN A 242 -1.75 -29.27 19.20
CA ASN A 242 -1.16 -30.57 18.87
C ASN A 242 -2.23 -31.67 18.90
N SER A 243 -3.23 -31.59 18.03
CA SER A 243 -4.35 -32.53 17.98
C SER A 243 -4.74 -32.85 16.55
N TYR A 244 -3.75 -33.15 15.70
CA TYR A 244 -3.91 -34.04 14.54
C TYR A 244 -2.59 -34.80 14.31
N ILE A 245 -2.22 -35.63 15.29
CA ILE A 245 -1.52 -36.88 14.99
C ILE A 245 -2.51 -37.99 15.33
N ALA A 246 -3.19 -38.48 14.30
CA ALA A 246 -3.78 -39.80 14.21
C ALA A 246 -3.87 -40.16 12.73
#